data_AF-A0A662IZW0-F1
#
_entry.id   AF-A0A662IZW0-F1
#
_cell.length_a   1.000
_cell.length_b   1.000
_cell.length_c   1.000
_cell.angle_alpha   90.00
_cell.angle_beta   90.00
_cell.angle_gamma   90.00
#
_symmetry.space_group_name_H-M   'P 1'
#
loop_
_entity.id
_entity.type
_entity.pdbx_description
1 polymer ?
#
loop_
_entity_poly.entity_id
_entity_poly.type
_entity_poly.pdbx_seq_one_letter_code
_entity_poly.pdbx_strand_id
1 'polypeptide(L)' 'MYADPSKLAREEERRGIDELRRRARRIFNLATLGFRRTLGNDEALNWIFLRVLVETNKLSNELARLAKEPP' A
#
# COMPACT_ATOMS: atom_id res chain seq x y z
N MET A 1 -15.78 -9.75 32.41
CA MET A 1 -15.62 -10.41 31.09
C MET A 1 -14.19 -10.12 30.63
N TYR A 2 -13.30 -11.11 30.67
CA TYR A 2 -11.93 -10.91 30.17
C TYR A 2 -11.94 -10.95 28.64
N ALA A 3 -11.32 -9.96 28.01
CA ALA A 3 -11.13 -9.97 26.56
C ALA A 3 -10.25 -11.17 26.18
N ASP A 4 -10.70 -11.94 25.20
CA ASP A 4 -9.97 -13.07 24.64
C ASP A 4 -8.68 -12.57 23.97
N PRO A 5 -7.49 -12.98 24.43
CA PRO A 5 -6.21 -12.54 23.88
C PRO A 5 -6.09 -12.76 22.37
N SER A 6 -6.75 -13.79 21.83
CA SER A 6 -6.75 -14.09 20.40
C SER A 6 -7.53 -13.06 19.58
N LYS A 7 -8.54 -12.40 20.17
CA LYS A 7 -9.29 -11.33 19.51
C LYS A 7 -8.49 -10.03 19.46
N LEU A 8 -7.79 -9.71 20.53
CA LEU A 8 -6.93 -8.52 20.60
C LEU A 8 -5.79 -8.58 19.56
N ALA A 9 -5.13 -9.73 19.43
CA ALA A 9 -4.08 -9.92 18.43
C ALA A 9 -4.58 -9.73 16.99
N ARG A 10 -5.78 -10.24 16.67
CA ARG A 10 -6.40 -10.07 15.34
C ARG A 10 -6.77 -8.62 15.04
N GLU A 11 -7.21 -7.87 16.05
CA GLU A 11 -7.52 -6.44 15.89
C GLU A 11 -6.27 -5.61 15.65
N GLU A 12 -5.17 -5.92 16.34
CA GLU A 12 -3.86 -5.28 16.11
C GLU A 12 -3.32 -5.58 14.72
N GLU A 13 -3.41 -6.84 14.28
CA GLU A 13 -3.00 -7.25 12.94
C GLU A 13 -3.80 -6.51 11.85
N ARG A 14 -5.13 -6.45 11.99
CA ARG A 14 -6.00 -5.68 11.08
C ARG A 14 -5.64 -4.20 11.03
N ARG A 15 -5.39 -3.58 12.20
CA ARG A 15 -4.94 -2.18 12.25
C ARG A 15 -3.61 -1.99 11.54
N GLY A 16 -2.69 -2.94 11.67
CA GLY A 16 -1.41 -2.96 10.96
C GLY A 16 -1.60 -2.98 9.44
N ILE A 17 -2.43 -3.89 8.94
CA ILE A 17 -2.76 -4.01 7.50
C ILE A 17 -3.39 -2.71 6.98
N ASP A 18 -4.34 -2.13 7.72
CA ASP A 18 -4.99 -0.88 7.33
C ASP A 18 -4.01 0.31 7.26
N GLU A 19 -3.07 0.41 8.20
CA GLU A 19 -2.04 1.44 8.16
C GLU A 19 -1.09 1.24 6.97
N LEU A 20 -0.70 -0.01 6.67
CA LEU A 20 0.09 -0.32 5.48
C LEU A 20 -0.65 0.07 4.19
N ARG A 21 -1.96 -0.18 4.10
CA ARG A 21 -2.79 0.25 2.94
C ARG A 21 -2.80 1.78 2.79
N ARG A 22 -2.91 2.52 3.90
CA ARG A 22 -2.84 4.00 3.87
C ARG A 22 -1.48 4.49 3.40
N ARG A 23 -0.39 3.84 3.82
CA ARG A 23 0.98 4.18 3.37
C ARG A 23 1.19 3.86 1.89
N ALA A 24 0.77 2.69 1.42
CA ALA A 24 0.84 2.32 0.02
C ALA A 24 0.09 3.33 -0.88
N ARG A 25 -1.11 3.75 -0.46
CA ARG A 25 -1.88 4.80 -1.16
C ARG A 25 -1.15 6.14 -1.22
N ARG A 26 -0.50 6.55 -0.11
CA ARG A 26 0.30 7.79 -0.08
C ARG A 26 1.46 7.73 -1.08
N ILE A 27 2.21 6.62 -1.11
CA ILE A 27 3.33 6.43 -2.05
C ILE A 27 2.82 6.45 -3.49
N PHE A 28 1.73 5.73 -3.79
CA PHE A 28 1.13 5.71 -5.12
C PHE A 28 0.74 7.12 -5.59
N ASN A 29 0.12 7.92 -4.73
CA ASN A 29 -0.27 9.29 -5.06
C ASN A 29 0.95 10.18 -5.33
N LEU A 30 1.99 10.09 -4.51
CA LEU A 30 3.23 10.85 -4.70
C LEU A 30 3.92 10.47 -6.02
N ALA A 31 4.03 9.17 -6.31
CA ALA A 31 4.60 8.69 -7.57
C ALA A 31 3.76 9.12 -8.78
N THR A 32 2.43 9.15 -8.65
CA THR A 32 1.53 9.64 -9.71
C THR A 32 1.76 11.11 -10.01
N LEU A 33 1.91 11.94 -8.96
CA LEU A 33 2.20 13.35 -9.11
C LEU A 33 3.57 13.57 -9.76
N GLY A 34 4.59 12.84 -9.31
CA GLY A 34 5.93 12.85 -9.92
C GLY A 34 5.89 12.49 -11.40
N PHE A 35 5.28 11.34 -11.73
CA PHE A 35 5.13 10.86 -13.11
C PHE A 35 4.48 11.91 -14.02
N ARG A 36 3.36 12.50 -13.59
CA ARG A 36 2.65 13.53 -14.37
C ARG A 36 3.51 14.78 -14.63
N ARG A 37 4.42 15.11 -13.73
CA ARG A 37 5.32 16.27 -13.88
C ARG A 37 6.50 15.97 -14.80
N THR A 38 6.96 14.73 -14.83
CA THR A 38 8.14 14.33 -15.62
C THR A 38 7.76 13.78 -16.99
N LEU A 39 6.48 13.49 -17.25
CA LEU A 39 6.01 12.89 -18.50
C LEU A 39 6.44 13.72 -19.71
N GLY A 40 7.19 13.11 -20.63
CA GLY A 40 7.71 13.75 -21.85
C GLY A 40 8.91 14.68 -21.64
N ASN A 41 9.31 14.95 -20.39
CA ASN A 41 10.43 15.85 -20.07
C ASN A 41 11.65 15.10 -19.54
N ASP A 42 11.45 14.00 -18.81
CA ASP A 42 12.52 13.19 -18.22
C ASP A 42 12.14 11.71 -18.24
N GLU A 43 12.66 10.96 -19.22
CA GLU A 43 12.37 9.54 -19.40
C GLU A 43 12.85 8.68 -18.22
N ALA A 44 13.98 9.03 -17.60
CA ALA A 44 14.52 8.27 -16.48
C ALA A 44 13.61 8.39 -15.25
N LEU A 45 13.17 9.61 -14.92
CA LEU A 45 12.20 9.82 -13.84
C LEU A 45 10.83 9.22 -14.16
N ASN A 46 10.38 9.30 -15.41
CA ASN A 46 9.15 8.64 -15.84
C ASN A 46 9.19 7.14 -15.57
N TRP A 47 10.29 6.48 -15.97
CA TRP A 47 10.48 5.06 -15.72
C TRP A 47 10.51 4.73 -14.22
N ILE A 48 11.21 5.53 -13.41
CA ILE A 48 11.24 5.35 -11.95
C ILE A 48 9.84 5.45 -11.36
N PHE A 49 9.09 6.52 -11.64
CA PHE A 49 7.75 6.67 -11.09
C PHE A 49 6.80 5.57 -11.56
N LEU A 50 6.88 5.17 -12.82
CA LEU A 50 6.07 4.08 -13.36
C LEU A 50 6.38 2.76 -12.63
N ARG A 51 7.66 2.48 -12.34
CA ARG A 51 8.06 1.31 -11.54
C ARG A 51 7.48 1.36 -10.13
N VAL A 52 7.55 2.52 -9.46
CA VAL A 52 6.97 2.71 -8.12
C VAL A 52 5.45 2.48 -8.14
N LEU A 53 4.74 2.99 -9.15
CA LEU A 53 3.29 2.78 -9.30
C LEU A 53 2.94 1.30 -9.46
N VAL A 54 3.70 0.56 -10.27
CA VAL A 54 3.50 -0.88 -10.45
C VAL A 54 3.71 -1.65 -9.15
N GLU A 55 4.81 -1.40 -8.45
CA GLU A 55 5.13 -2.14 -7.21
C GLU A 55 4.17 -1.78 -6.06
N THR A 56 3.77 -0.51 -5.94
CA THR A 56 2.77 -0.12 -4.94
C THR A 56 1.36 -0.67 -5.23
N ASN A 57 1.01 -0.87 -6.50
CA ASN A 57 -0.23 -1.57 -6.87
C ASN A 57 -0.18 -3.05 -6.49
N LYS A 58 0.94 -3.75 -6.72
CA LYS A 58 1.12 -5.15 -6.28
C LYS A 58 0.99 -5.28 -4.76
N LEU A 59 1.68 -4.41 -4.02
CA LEU A 59 1.58 -4.35 -2.56
C LEU A 59 0.14 -4.11 -2.11
N SER A 60 -0.58 -3.20 -2.75
CA SER A 60 -1.99 -2.93 -2.43
C SER A 60 -2.88 -4.16 -2.65
N ASN A 61 -2.61 -4.95 -3.69
CA ASN A 61 -3.32 -6.19 -3.96
C ASN A 61 -2.99 -7.29 -2.95
N GLU A 62 -1.74 -7.41 -2.51
CA GLU A 62 -1.33 -8.32 -1.44
C GLU A 62 -1.99 -7.97 -0.11
N LEU A 63 -1.94 -6.69 0.29
CA LEU A 63 -2.63 -6.21 1.49
C LEU A 63 -4.14 -6.44 1.44
N ALA A 64 -4.75 -6.33 0.25
CA ALA A 64 -6.17 -6.63 0.05
C ALA A 64 -6.48 -8.13 0.15
N ARG A 65 -5.56 -9.02 -0.23
CA ARG A 65 -5.68 -10.47 -0.04
C ARG A 65 -5.59 -10.84 1.44
N LEU A 66 -4.57 -10.34 2.13
CA LEU A 66 -4.38 -10.54 3.57
C LEU A 66 -5.56 -10.02 4.41
N ALA A 67 -6.22 -8.94 3.98
CA ALA A 67 -7.41 -8.43 4.65
C ALA A 67 -8.66 -9.31 4.45
N LYS A 68 -8.70 -10.16 3.42
CA LYS A 68 -9.84 -11.03 3.07
C LYS A 68 -9.67 -12.46 3.56
N GLU A 69 -8.44 -12.96 3.61
CA GLU A 69 -8.12 -14.29 4.14
C GLU A 69 -8.18 -14.23 5.68
N PRO A 70 -9.03 -15.06 6.33
CA PRO A 70 -8.91 -15.24 7.77
C PRO A 70 -7.56 -15.92 8.09
N PRO A 71 -6.89 -15.55 9.19
CA PRO A 71 -5.64 -16.18 9.62
C PRO A 71 -5.83 -17.66 9.97
#